data_AF-A0A6P0T7E2-F1
#
_entry.id   AF-A0A6P0T7E2-F1
#
_cell.length_a   1.000
_cell.length_b   1.000
_cell.length_c   1.000
_cell.angle_alpha   90.00
_cell.angle_beta   90.00
_cell.angle_gamma   90.00
#
_symmetry.space_group_name_H-M   'P 1'
#
loop_
_entity.id
_entity.type
_entity.pdbx_description
1 polymer ?
#
loop_
_entity_poly.entity_id
_entity_poly.type
_entity_poly.pdbx_seq_one_letter_code
_entity_poly.pdbx_strand_id
1 'polypeptide(L)'
;LELEPDKKARQLAAPAKVEQGANLAKQGELTKALSLYKEAQQLDPNLKIYAYYWNYICWFGSLHGYAADVIDTCEKAAAKEPGFLDILNSRGLARALTGDTAGAISDFQAYVDWIENDKLKAKVQKWIDELGAGKNPFTEEVLKGLLEESL
;
A
#
# COMPACT_ATOMS: atom_id res chain seq x y z
N LEU A 1 -36.59 15.08 6.21
CA LEU A 1 -35.25 14.51 6.39
C LEU A 1 -34.61 15.28 7.55
N GLU A 2 -34.65 14.75 8.77
CA GLU A 2 -33.99 15.40 9.91
C GLU A 2 -32.48 15.29 9.72
N LEU A 3 -31.83 16.46 9.56
CA LEU A 3 -30.38 16.57 9.60
C LEU A 3 -29.99 16.55 11.07
N GLU A 4 -29.36 15.46 11.52
CA GLU A 4 -28.67 15.38 12.81
C GLU A 4 -27.30 16.09 12.65
N PRO A 5 -27.15 17.36 13.08
CA PRO A 5 -25.95 18.15 12.80
C PRO A 5 -24.67 17.51 13.35
N ASP A 6 -24.76 16.82 14.49
CA ASP A 6 -23.64 16.08 15.09
C ASP A 6 -23.22 14.86 14.25
N LYS A 7 -24.19 14.16 13.66
CA LYS A 7 -23.92 13.03 12.76
C LYS A 7 -23.27 13.51 11.46
N LYS A 8 -23.76 14.62 10.90
CA LYS A 8 -23.19 15.21 9.69
C LYS A 8 -21.76 15.72 9.92
N ALA A 9 -21.51 16.38 11.05
CA ALA A 9 -20.17 16.83 11.43
C ALA A 9 -19.19 15.65 11.58
N ARG A 10 -19.64 14.54 12.20
CA ARG A 10 -18.85 13.29 12.32
C ARG A 10 -18.51 12.69 10.95
N GLN A 11 -19.48 12.61 10.04
CA GLN A 11 -19.25 12.10 8.68
C GLN A 11 -18.26 12.96 7.89
N LEU A 12 -18.33 14.30 8.03
CA LEU A 12 -17.41 15.23 7.38
C LEU A 12 -15.95 15.08 7.85
N ALA A 13 -15.72 14.55 9.05
CA ALA A 13 -14.38 14.30 9.56
C ALA A 13 -13.74 13.01 9.01
N ALA A 14 -14.53 12.10 8.42
CA ALA A 14 -14.07 10.79 8.01
C ALA A 14 -12.94 10.81 6.95
N PRO A 15 -13.00 11.64 5.89
CA PRO A 15 -11.88 11.75 4.94
C PRO A 15 -10.58 12.23 5.58
N ALA A 16 -10.64 13.20 6.49
CA ALA A 16 -9.46 13.73 7.19
C ALA A 16 -8.78 12.65 8.06
N LYS A 17 -9.56 11.72 8.62
CA LYS A 17 -9.02 10.55 9.34
C LYS A 17 -8.22 9.62 8.43
N VAL A 18 -8.68 9.42 7.19
CA VAL A 18 -7.94 8.61 6.19
C VAL A 18 -6.61 9.27 5.83
N GLU A 19 -6.62 10.58 5.59
CA GLU A 19 -5.40 11.36 5.32
C GLU A 19 -4.41 11.29 6.49
N GLN A 20 -4.90 11.49 7.71
CA GLN A 20 -4.08 11.36 8.91
C GLN A 20 -3.50 9.94 9.05
N GLY A 21 -4.29 8.91 8.79
CA GLY A 21 -3.83 7.53 8.81
C GLY A 21 -2.75 7.26 7.76
N ALA A 22 -2.89 7.79 6.54
CA ALA A 22 -1.87 7.64 5.50
C ALA A 22 -0.52 8.27 5.93
N ASN A 23 -0.56 9.43 6.58
CA ASN A 23 0.63 10.08 7.12
C ASN A 23 1.26 9.27 8.26
N LEU A 24 0.47 8.63 9.12
CA LEU A 24 0.98 7.73 10.16
C LEU A 24 1.62 6.47 9.56
N ALA A 25 1.03 5.90 8.51
CA ALA A 25 1.64 4.76 7.81
C ALA A 25 3.02 5.13 7.24
N LYS A 26 3.14 6.32 6.62
CA LYS A 26 4.42 6.88 6.16
C LYS A 26 5.46 6.97 7.28
N GLN A 27 5.03 7.28 8.50
CA GLN A 27 5.88 7.36 9.70
C GLN A 27 6.16 6.00 10.37
N GLY A 28 5.64 4.89 9.85
CA GLY A 28 5.80 3.55 10.43
C GLY A 28 4.83 3.23 11.56
N GLU A 29 3.90 4.14 11.84
CA GLU A 29 2.87 4.01 12.87
C GLU A 29 1.65 3.24 12.34
N LEU A 30 1.89 2.05 11.77
CA LEU A 30 0.91 1.27 11.02
C LEU A 30 -0.34 0.93 11.83
N THR A 31 -0.19 0.56 13.10
CA THR A 31 -1.33 0.25 13.98
C THR A 31 -2.25 1.46 14.15
N LYS A 32 -1.66 2.66 14.36
CA LYS A 32 -2.44 3.90 14.48
C LYS A 32 -3.08 4.28 13.13
N ALA A 33 -2.38 4.07 12.03
CA ALA A 33 -2.90 4.28 10.69
C ALA A 33 -4.17 3.45 10.42
N LEU A 34 -4.10 2.13 10.63
CA LEU A 34 -5.24 1.22 10.46
C LEU A 34 -6.41 1.58 11.39
N SER A 35 -6.12 2.00 12.62
CA SER A 35 -7.14 2.46 13.55
C SER A 35 -7.90 3.69 13.02
N LEU A 36 -7.22 4.65 12.41
CA LEU A 36 -7.87 5.83 11.83
C LEU A 36 -8.70 5.51 10.59
N TYR A 37 -8.27 4.55 9.77
CA TYR A 37 -9.08 4.08 8.63
C TYR A 37 -10.36 3.41 9.11
N LYS A 38 -10.27 2.59 10.17
CA LYS A 38 -11.43 1.96 10.81
C LYS A 38 -12.37 3.02 11.40
N GLU A 39 -11.83 4.02 12.11
CA GLU A 39 -12.62 5.12 12.65
C GLU A 39 -13.33 5.90 11.53
N ALA A 40 -12.65 6.19 10.42
CA ALA A 40 -13.25 6.85 9.26
C ALA A 40 -14.46 6.09 8.72
N GLN A 41 -14.34 4.77 8.55
CA GLN A 41 -15.45 3.91 8.09
C GLN A 41 -16.58 3.78 9.12
N GLN A 42 -16.30 3.94 10.42
CA GLN A 42 -17.33 3.97 11.46
C GLN A 42 -18.08 5.31 11.48
N LEU A 43 -17.38 6.42 11.25
CA LEU A 43 -17.96 7.77 11.19
C LEU A 43 -18.84 7.96 9.96
N ASP A 44 -18.40 7.43 8.81
CA ASP A 44 -19.19 7.37 7.59
C ASP A 44 -19.13 5.96 6.97
N PRO A 45 -20.15 5.11 7.21
CA PRO A 45 -20.23 3.77 6.61
C PRO A 45 -20.27 3.76 5.07
N ASN A 46 -20.62 4.88 4.44
CA ASN A 46 -20.64 5.01 2.98
C ASN A 46 -19.36 5.64 2.42
N LEU A 47 -18.35 5.88 3.27
CA LEU A 47 -17.10 6.50 2.87
C LEU A 47 -16.40 5.65 1.82
N LYS A 48 -16.21 6.23 0.63
CA LYS A 48 -15.38 5.64 -0.40
C LYS A 48 -13.90 5.99 -0.13
N ILE A 49 -13.18 5.06 0.48
CA ILE A 49 -11.71 5.13 0.55
C ILE A 49 -11.13 4.64 -0.78
N TYR A 50 -10.43 5.52 -1.48
CA TYR A 50 -9.77 5.26 -2.78
C TYR A 50 -8.63 4.23 -2.66
N ALA A 51 -8.32 3.52 -3.75
CA ALA A 51 -7.29 2.49 -3.75
C ALA A 51 -5.89 3.03 -3.39
N TYR A 52 -5.58 4.28 -3.76
CA TYR A 52 -4.28 4.87 -3.41
C TYR A 52 -4.04 4.95 -1.90
N TYR A 53 -5.06 5.20 -1.07
CA TYR A 53 -4.90 5.20 0.38
C TYR A 53 -4.57 3.81 0.93
N TRP A 54 -5.22 2.78 0.42
CA TRP A 54 -4.89 1.39 0.77
C TRP A 54 -3.51 0.97 0.26
N ASN A 55 -3.10 1.50 -0.90
CA ASN A 55 -1.74 1.35 -1.40
C ASN A 55 -0.71 1.97 -0.45
N TYR A 56 -0.98 3.11 0.18
CA TYR A 56 -0.08 3.69 1.18
C TYR A 56 0.09 2.76 2.39
N ILE A 57 -0.99 2.15 2.87
CA ILE A 57 -0.92 1.14 3.94
C ILE A 57 -0.06 -0.05 3.51
N CYS A 58 -0.29 -0.57 2.30
CA CYS A 58 0.47 -1.69 1.75
C CYS A 58 1.97 -1.36 1.59
N TRP A 59 2.28 -0.24 0.93
CA TRP A 59 3.63 0.21 0.63
C TRP A 59 4.43 0.50 1.91
N PHE A 60 3.96 1.47 2.71
CA PHE A 60 4.69 1.88 3.89
C PHE A 60 4.69 0.82 4.99
N GLY A 61 3.61 0.03 5.13
CA GLY A 61 3.62 -1.13 6.02
C GLY A 61 4.72 -2.11 5.66
N SER A 62 4.87 -2.43 4.37
CA SER A 62 5.93 -3.32 3.89
C SER A 62 7.33 -2.75 4.11
N LEU A 63 7.54 -1.46 3.79
CA LEU A 63 8.82 -0.79 4.00
C LEU A 63 9.25 -0.70 5.47
N HIS A 64 8.29 -0.59 6.38
CA HIS A 64 8.53 -0.57 7.83
C HIS A 64 8.58 -1.98 8.46
N GLY A 65 8.63 -3.04 7.65
CA GLY A 65 8.81 -4.41 8.13
C GLY A 65 7.51 -5.14 8.52
N TYR A 66 6.35 -4.55 8.25
CA TYR A 66 5.03 -5.12 8.56
C TYR A 66 4.38 -5.82 7.36
N ALA A 67 5.18 -6.35 6.43
CA ALA A 67 4.68 -6.96 5.19
C ALA A 67 3.63 -8.06 5.44
N ALA A 68 3.87 -8.91 6.46
CA ALA A 68 2.93 -9.96 6.85
C ALA A 68 1.59 -9.41 7.38
N ASP A 69 1.61 -8.25 8.03
CA ASP A 69 0.41 -7.64 8.61
C ASP A 69 -0.45 -6.92 7.54
N VAL A 70 0.17 -6.47 6.44
CA VAL A 70 -0.51 -5.68 5.40
C VAL A 70 -0.85 -6.46 4.13
N ILE A 71 -0.39 -7.70 3.97
CA ILE A 71 -0.59 -8.46 2.72
C ILE A 71 -2.07 -8.60 2.35
N ASP A 72 -2.94 -8.92 3.31
CA ASP A 72 -4.40 -8.97 3.11
C ASP A 72 -4.97 -7.62 2.65
N THR A 73 -4.40 -6.52 3.14
CA THR A 73 -4.79 -5.16 2.72
C THR A 73 -4.36 -4.89 1.29
N CYS A 74 -3.14 -5.29 0.92
CA CYS A 74 -2.65 -5.20 -0.46
C CYS A 74 -3.54 -5.97 -1.44
N GLU A 75 -3.95 -7.20 -1.09
CA GLU A 75 -4.81 -8.04 -1.92
C GLU A 75 -6.20 -7.44 -2.13
N LYS A 76 -6.82 -6.97 -1.04
CA LYS A 76 -8.14 -6.31 -1.10
C LYS A 76 -8.08 -5.02 -1.90
N ALA A 77 -7.00 -4.25 -1.77
CA ALA A 77 -6.79 -3.03 -2.53
C ALA A 77 -6.68 -3.32 -4.04
N ALA A 78 -5.88 -4.31 -4.42
CA ALA A 78 -5.73 -4.72 -5.81
C ALA A 78 -7.03 -5.24 -6.43
N ALA A 79 -7.84 -5.97 -5.66
CA ALA A 79 -9.14 -6.45 -6.12
C ALA A 79 -10.18 -5.33 -6.29
N LYS A 80 -10.09 -4.25 -5.50
CA LYS A 80 -11.07 -3.17 -5.49
C LYS A 80 -10.96 -2.26 -6.71
N GLU A 81 -9.75 -2.04 -7.21
CA GLU A 81 -9.48 -1.16 -8.35
C GLU A 81 -8.45 -1.81 -9.28
N PRO A 82 -8.87 -2.76 -10.15
CA PRO A 82 -7.95 -3.49 -11.02
C PRO A 82 -7.14 -2.62 -11.98
N GLY A 83 -7.58 -1.38 -12.24
CA GLY A 83 -6.88 -0.42 -13.09
C GLY A 83 -5.80 0.40 -12.38
N PHE A 84 -5.70 0.34 -11.05
CA PHE A 84 -4.71 1.09 -10.28
C PHE A 84 -3.45 0.24 -10.03
N LEU A 85 -2.61 0.12 -11.05
CA LEU A 85 -1.52 -0.87 -11.07
C LEU A 85 -0.33 -0.57 -10.15
N ASP A 86 -0.24 0.63 -9.56
CA ASP A 86 0.74 0.92 -8.50
C ASP A 86 0.58 -0.03 -7.29
N ILE A 87 -0.63 -0.55 -7.05
CA ILE A 87 -0.86 -1.54 -6.00
C ILE A 87 -0.13 -2.87 -6.26
N LEU A 88 0.14 -3.20 -7.53
CA LEU A 88 0.89 -4.41 -7.86
C LEU A 88 2.35 -4.27 -7.45
N ASN A 89 2.97 -3.10 -7.64
CA ASN A 89 4.31 -2.84 -7.15
C ASN A 89 4.40 -3.02 -5.62
N SER A 90 3.44 -2.45 -4.87
CA SER A 90 3.41 -2.57 -3.41
C SER A 90 3.10 -3.98 -2.93
N ARG A 91 2.15 -4.68 -3.57
CA ARG A 91 1.82 -6.07 -3.25
C ARG A 91 2.97 -7.00 -3.60
N GLY A 92 3.69 -6.76 -4.70
CA GLY A 92 4.87 -7.50 -5.10
C GLY A 92 5.97 -7.40 -4.04
N LEU A 93 6.20 -6.21 -3.49
CA LEU A 93 7.11 -6.01 -2.36
C LEU A 93 6.67 -6.83 -1.14
N ALA A 94 5.39 -6.70 -0.73
CA ALA A 94 4.86 -7.43 0.41
C ALA A 94 5.02 -8.96 0.24
N ARG A 95 4.70 -9.48 -0.95
CA ARG A 95 4.83 -10.90 -1.31
C ARG A 95 6.27 -11.39 -1.28
N ALA A 96 7.21 -10.60 -1.81
CA ALA A 96 8.63 -10.96 -1.76
C ALA A 96 9.12 -11.06 -0.30
N LEU A 97 8.70 -10.11 0.56
CA LEU A 97 9.06 -10.10 1.98
C LEU A 97 8.40 -11.23 2.78
N THR A 98 7.23 -11.73 2.36
CA THR A 98 6.52 -12.86 3.01
C THR A 98 6.83 -14.22 2.39
N GLY A 99 7.70 -14.28 1.37
CA GLY A 99 8.17 -15.51 0.76
C GLY A 99 7.35 -16.02 -0.44
N ASP A 100 6.33 -15.28 -0.89
CA ASP A 100 5.64 -15.54 -2.15
C ASP A 100 6.42 -14.93 -3.33
N THR A 101 7.58 -15.53 -3.62
CA THR A 101 8.47 -15.08 -4.69
C THR A 101 7.78 -15.13 -6.07
N ALA A 102 6.98 -16.17 -6.33
CA ALA A 102 6.30 -16.33 -7.61
C ALA A 102 5.22 -15.25 -7.82
N GLY A 103 4.41 -14.98 -6.80
CA GLY A 103 3.43 -13.91 -6.83
C GLY A 103 4.07 -12.53 -6.91
N ALA A 104 5.21 -12.31 -6.25
CA ALA A 104 5.98 -11.07 -6.35
C ALA A 104 6.46 -10.79 -7.78
N ILE A 105 7.08 -11.78 -8.43
CA ILE A 105 7.53 -11.67 -9.83
C ILE A 105 6.36 -11.35 -10.75
N SER A 106 5.22 -12.04 -10.59
CA SER A 106 4.03 -11.79 -11.40
C SER A 106 3.51 -10.36 -11.26
N ASP A 107 3.47 -9.83 -10.04
CA ASP A 107 3.00 -8.47 -9.78
C ASP A 107 3.94 -7.41 -10.32
N PHE A 108 5.25 -7.60 -10.11
CA PHE A 108 6.26 -6.68 -10.63
C PHE A 108 6.28 -6.68 -12.16
N GLN A 109 6.11 -7.83 -12.82
CA GLN A 109 6.06 -7.90 -14.28
C GLN A 109 4.87 -7.10 -14.82
N ALA A 110 3.68 -7.32 -14.25
CA ALA A 110 2.49 -6.57 -14.64
C ALA A 110 2.63 -5.06 -14.41
N TYR A 111 3.34 -4.65 -13.35
CA TYR A 111 3.66 -3.25 -13.11
C TYR A 111 4.62 -2.67 -14.17
N VAL A 112 5.72 -3.38 -14.47
CA VAL A 112 6.71 -3.01 -15.48
C VAL A 112 6.09 -2.86 -16.87
N ASP A 113 5.19 -3.77 -17.23
CA ASP A 113 4.50 -3.76 -18.52
C ASP A 113 3.60 -2.53 -18.69
N TRP A 114 3.08 -1.96 -17.59
CA TRP A 114 2.17 -0.83 -17.59
C TRP A 114 2.87 0.54 -17.52
N ILE A 115 3.90 0.69 -16.69
CA ILE A 115 4.57 1.98 -16.53
C ILE A 115 5.31 2.38 -17.82
N GLU A 116 5.56 3.68 -18.02
CA GLU A 116 6.39 4.17 -19.14
C GLU A 116 7.79 4.62 -18.70
N ASN A 117 8.04 4.71 -17.39
CA ASN A 117 9.29 5.25 -16.85
C ASN A 117 10.44 4.23 -16.94
N ASP A 118 11.38 4.44 -17.87
CA ASP A 118 12.52 3.54 -18.11
C ASP A 118 13.40 3.28 -16.87
N LYS A 119 13.63 4.31 -16.05
CA LYS A 119 14.43 4.17 -14.82
C LYS A 119 13.72 3.26 -13.83
N LEU A 120 12.42 3.42 -13.66
CA LEU A 120 11.61 2.59 -12.77
C LEU A 120 11.47 1.17 -13.32
N LYS A 121 11.28 1.00 -14.64
CA LYS A 121 11.32 -0.32 -15.29
C LYS A 121 12.60 -1.06 -14.99
N ALA A 122 13.75 -0.42 -15.22
CA ALA A 122 15.05 -1.03 -14.95
C ALA A 122 15.24 -1.39 -13.48
N LYS A 123 14.75 -0.54 -12.56
CA LYS A 123 14.78 -0.81 -11.11
C LYS A 123 13.96 -2.04 -10.74
N VAL A 124 12.71 -2.13 -11.22
CA VAL A 124 11.80 -3.24 -10.91
C VAL A 124 12.21 -4.52 -11.64
N GLN A 125 12.72 -4.43 -12.87
CA GLN A 125 13.27 -5.58 -13.61
C GLN A 125 14.43 -6.23 -12.85
N LYS A 126 15.31 -5.43 -12.24
CA LYS A 126 16.37 -5.96 -11.39
C LYS A 126 15.81 -6.77 -10.22
N TRP A 127 14.70 -6.35 -9.61
CA TRP A 127 14.05 -7.13 -8.56
C TRP A 127 13.50 -8.45 -9.08
N ILE A 128 12.86 -8.44 -10.25
CA ILE A 128 12.37 -9.65 -10.92
C ILE A 128 13.51 -10.64 -11.17
N ASP A 129 14.63 -10.15 -11.73
CA ASP A 129 15.79 -10.98 -12.08
C ASP A 129 16.43 -11.62 -10.83
N GLU A 130 16.60 -10.85 -9.75
CA GLU A 130 17.14 -11.35 -8.49
C GLU A 130 16.21 -12.36 -7.82
N LEU A 131 14.90 -12.08 -7.77
CA LEU A 131 13.89 -13.01 -7.25
C LEU A 131 13.85 -14.31 -8.05
N GLY A 132 13.94 -14.21 -9.39
CA GLY A 132 14.02 -15.37 -10.29
C GLY A 132 15.28 -16.21 -10.09
N ALA A 133 16.37 -15.59 -9.64
CA ALA A 133 17.59 -16.28 -9.22
C ALA A 133 17.53 -16.84 -7.78
N GLY A 134 16.37 -16.78 -7.12
CA GLY A 134 16.17 -17.25 -5.75
C GLY A 134 16.78 -16.32 -4.69
N LYS A 135 17.08 -15.07 -5.04
CA LYS A 135 17.64 -14.06 -4.13
C LYS A 135 16.58 -13.00 -3.85
N ASN A 136 16.32 -12.72 -2.59
CA ASN A 136 15.43 -11.62 -2.23
C ASN A 136 16.20 -10.28 -2.25
N PRO A 137 15.86 -9.30 -3.13
CA PRO A 137 16.54 -8.01 -3.20
C PRO A 137 16.36 -7.13 -1.95
N PHE A 138 15.28 -7.36 -1.21
CA PHE A 138 14.75 -6.41 -0.25
C PHE A 138 15.40 -6.55 1.12
N THR A 139 16.70 -6.24 1.19
CA THR A 139 17.44 -6.10 2.45
C THR A 139 16.98 -4.85 3.21
N GLU A 140 17.32 -4.75 4.50
CA GLU A 140 17.03 -3.55 5.31
C GLU A 140 17.55 -2.25 4.66
N GLU A 141 18.73 -2.30 4.03
CA GLU A 141 19.31 -1.15 3.32
C GLU A 141 18.47 -0.76 2.10
N VAL A 142 18.01 -1.74 1.31
CA VAL A 142 17.14 -1.49 0.16
C VAL A 142 15.80 -0.94 0.61
N LEU A 143 15.19 -1.50 1.66
CA LEU A 143 13.93 -1.00 2.22
C LEU A 143 14.07 0.44 2.73
N LYS A 144 15.17 0.77 3.41
CA LYS A 144 15.45 2.13 3.86
C LYS A 144 15.59 3.10 2.68
N GLY A 145 16.32 2.73 1.64
CA GLY A 145 16.45 3.56 0.43
C GLY A 145 15.12 3.78 -0.28
N LEU A 146 14.27 2.75 -0.36
CA LEU A 146 12.91 2.87 -0.91
C LEU A 146 12.01 3.78 -0.07
N LEU A 147 12.15 3.71 1.25
CA LEU A 147 11.44 4.60 2.15
C LEU A 147 11.87 6.05 1.93
N GLU A 148 13.17 6.34 1.89
CA GLU A 148 13.71 7.69 1.64
C GLU A 148 13.26 8.27 0.30
N GLU A 149 13.22 7.46 -0.76
CA GLU A 149 12.69 7.87 -2.08
C GLU A 149 11.18 8.17 -2.06
N SER A 150 10.45 7.67 -1.06
CA SER A 150 8.99 7.82 -0.93
C SER A 150 8.59 8.97 0.01
N LEU A 151 9.55 9.69 0.61
CA LEU A 151 9.31 10.81 1.53
C LEU A 151 9.19 12.15 0.81
#